data_AF-A0A7Z0DT69-F1
#
_entry.id   AF-A0A7Z0DT69-F1
#
_cell.length_a   1.000
_cell.length_b   1.000
_cell.length_c   1.000
_cell.angle_alpha   90.00
_cell.angle_beta   90.00
_cell.angle_gamma   90.00
#
_symmetry.space_group_name_H-M   'P 1'
#
loop_
_entity.id
_entity.type
_entity.pdbx_description
1 polymer ?
#
loop_
_entity_poly.entity_id
_entity_poly.type
_entity_poly.pdbx_seq_one_letter_code
_entity_poly.pdbx_strand_id
1 'polypeptide(L)'
;MGSAPRLALWRKLKRLGVAQLADGLVALPADARTREQLEWAADEAIRAGGSAGVWLARPITRAQERELARSMNEARAAEYDALIDQATGALTATGVERARILRRLRAENNRIRRRDFFRPAQREQARQALAVLASTLVGSDSADQNWKDVVR
;
A
#
# COMPACT_ATOMS: atom_id res chain seq x y z
N MET A 1 15.75 -0.48 26.76
CA MET A 1 15.75 -0.86 25.33
C MET A 1 16.25 0.33 24.53
N GLY A 2 17.29 0.18 23.70
CA GLY A 2 17.75 1.28 22.84
C GLY A 2 16.66 1.73 21.85
N SER A 3 16.80 2.94 21.29
CA SER A 3 15.81 3.51 20.36
C SER A 3 15.70 2.74 19.03
N ALA A 4 16.75 2.02 18.62
CA ALA A 4 16.82 1.37 17.31
C ALA A 4 15.87 0.15 17.15
N PRO A 5 15.83 -0.86 18.06
CA PRO A 5 14.90 -1.98 17.94
C PRO A 5 13.43 -1.56 17.94
N ARG A 6 13.03 -0.63 18.82
CA ARG A 6 11.66 -0.09 18.87
C ARG A 6 11.28 0.57 17.55
N LEU A 7 12.17 1.39 16.99
CA LEU A 7 11.91 2.10 15.74
C LEU A 7 11.83 1.14 14.54
N ALA A 8 12.65 0.09 14.51
CA ALA A 8 12.60 -0.95 13.49
C ALA A 8 11.25 -1.71 13.51
N LEU A 9 10.81 -2.15 14.70
CA LEU A 9 9.51 -2.80 14.89
C LEU A 9 8.36 -1.86 14.48
N TRP A 10 8.43 -0.58 14.86
CA TRP A 10 7.42 0.39 14.49
C TRP A 10 7.29 0.56 12.97
N ARG A 11 8.41 0.63 12.25
CA ARG A 11 8.41 0.65 10.78
C ARG A 11 7.84 -0.63 10.18
N LYS A 12 8.03 -1.79 10.82
CA LYS A 12 7.43 -3.06 10.40
C LYS A 12 5.91 -3.02 10.56
N LEU A 13 5.42 -2.60 11.73
CA LEU A 13 3.98 -2.45 12.00
C LEU A 13 3.32 -1.47 11.02
N LYS A 14 3.93 -0.30 10.78
CA LYS A 14 3.43 0.63 9.75
C LYS A 14 3.32 0.00 8.36
N ARG A 15 4.28 -0.84 7.97
CA ARG A 15 4.24 -1.56 6.67
C ARG A 15 3.12 -2.60 6.58
N LEU A 16 2.61 -3.11 7.71
CA LEU A 16 1.44 -3.98 7.75
C LEU A 16 0.12 -3.22 7.57
N GLY A 17 0.12 -1.88 7.66
CA GLY A 17 -1.08 -1.06 7.60
C GLY A 17 -1.88 -1.06 8.90
N VAL A 18 -1.20 -1.16 10.05
CA VAL A 18 -1.87 -1.09 11.35
C VAL A 18 -2.58 0.25 11.55
N ALA A 19 -3.74 0.22 12.23
CA ALA A 19 -4.28 1.38 12.90
C ALA A 19 -3.53 1.59 14.21
N GLN A 20 -3.15 2.84 14.51
CA GLN A 20 -2.60 3.19 15.82
C GLN A 20 -3.74 3.69 16.71
N LEU A 21 -4.01 2.99 17.80
CA LEU A 21 -5.08 3.33 18.75
C LEU A 21 -4.55 4.19 19.91
N ALA A 22 -3.32 3.93 20.35
CA ALA A 22 -2.60 4.70 21.36
C ALA A 22 -1.08 4.48 21.20
N ASP A 23 -0.25 5.10 22.06
CA ASP A 23 1.17 4.71 22.12
C ASP A 23 1.28 3.24 22.56
N GLY A 24 2.07 2.46 21.82
CA GLY A 24 2.22 1.02 22.06
C GLY A 24 0.99 0.15 21.74
N LEU A 25 -0.14 0.71 21.30
CA LEU A 25 -1.35 -0.04 20.97
C LEU A 25 -1.73 0.13 19.49
N VAL A 26 -1.73 -0.98 18.76
CA VAL A 26 -2.06 -1.06 17.35
C VAL A 26 -3.10 -2.13 17.07
N ALA A 27 -3.83 -1.99 15.96
CA ALA A 27 -4.85 -2.95 15.55
C ALA A 27 -4.78 -3.26 14.04
N LEU A 28 -5.19 -4.47 13.71
CA LEU A 28 -5.52 -4.93 12.36
C LEU A 28 -6.89 -5.62 12.40
N PRO A 29 -7.63 -5.67 11.28
CA PRO A 29 -8.82 -6.50 11.18
C PRO A 29 -8.48 -7.95 11.53
N ALA A 30 -9.36 -8.62 12.27
CA ALA A 30 -9.13 -9.97 12.76
C ALA A 30 -9.29 -11.00 11.63
N ASP A 31 -8.18 -11.35 10.99
CA ASP A 31 -8.07 -12.47 10.06
C ASP A 31 -6.84 -13.32 10.41
N ALA A 32 -6.75 -14.53 9.85
CA ALA A 32 -5.67 -15.47 10.20
C ALA A 32 -4.28 -14.90 9.88
N ARG A 33 -4.15 -14.15 8.79
CA ARG A 33 -2.87 -13.60 8.34
C ARG A 33 -2.45 -12.40 9.17
N THR A 34 -3.36 -11.49 9.47
CA THR A 34 -3.06 -10.32 10.32
C THR A 34 -2.73 -10.74 11.74
N ARG A 35 -3.42 -11.77 12.27
CA ARG A 35 -3.12 -12.37 13.57
C ARG A 35 -1.69 -12.92 13.61
N GLU A 36 -1.32 -13.78 12.67
CA GLU A 36 0.03 -14.35 12.59
C GLU A 36 1.09 -13.23 12.49
N GLN A 37 0.84 -12.20 11.69
CA GLN A 37 1.74 -11.06 11.57
C GLN A 37 1.94 -10.29 12.88
N LEU A 38 0.88 -10.13 13.68
CA LEU A 38 0.96 -9.50 15.00
C LEU A 38 1.64 -10.39 16.03
N GLU A 39 1.41 -11.70 16.00
CA GLU A 39 2.08 -12.68 16.88
C GLU A 39 3.60 -12.64 16.64
N TRP A 40 4.03 -12.64 15.36
CA TRP A 40 5.45 -12.51 15.02
C TRP A 40 6.06 -11.17 15.45
N ALA A 41 5.27 -10.09 15.43
CA ALA A 41 5.70 -8.77 15.89
C ALA A 41 5.82 -8.71 17.42
N ALA A 42 4.91 -9.35 18.15
CA ALA A 42 4.97 -9.48 19.61
C ALA A 42 6.20 -10.28 20.04
N ASP A 43 6.47 -11.41 19.38
CA ASP A 43 7.66 -12.22 19.63
C ASP A 43 8.96 -11.44 19.39
N GLU A 44 9.00 -10.60 18.36
CA GLU A 44 10.14 -9.73 18.07
C GLU A 44 10.35 -8.68 19.18
N ALA A 45 9.27 -8.10 19.69
CA ALA A 45 9.33 -7.18 20.82
C ALA A 45 9.87 -7.86 22.09
N ILE A 46 9.39 -9.08 22.38
CA ILE A 46 9.80 -9.89 23.54
C ILE A 46 11.29 -10.25 23.44
N ARG A 47 11.74 -10.76 22.27
CA ARG A 47 13.17 -11.08 22.03
C ARG A 47 14.09 -9.86 22.17
N ALA A 48 13.58 -8.65 21.91
CA ALA A 48 14.33 -7.41 22.09
C ALA A 48 14.33 -6.90 23.55
N GLY A 49 13.79 -7.67 24.50
CA GLY A 49 13.72 -7.34 25.93
C GLY A 49 12.52 -6.46 26.31
N GLY A 50 11.52 -6.35 25.44
CA GLY A 50 10.26 -5.67 25.71
C GLY A 50 9.16 -6.59 26.24
N SER A 51 7.95 -6.04 26.37
CA SER A 51 6.72 -6.79 26.65
C SER A 51 5.71 -6.51 25.54
N ALA A 52 4.99 -7.54 25.10
CA ALA A 52 3.96 -7.44 24.09
C ALA A 52 2.93 -8.58 24.26
N GLY A 53 1.73 -8.37 23.76
CA GLY A 53 0.67 -9.37 23.69
C GLY A 53 -0.21 -9.12 22.47
N VAL A 54 -0.93 -10.15 22.04
CA VAL A 54 -1.91 -10.08 20.96
C VAL A 54 -3.26 -10.51 21.52
N TRP A 55 -4.28 -9.67 21.30
CA TRP A 55 -5.63 -9.91 21.78
C TRP A 55 -6.62 -9.82 20.62
N LEU A 56 -7.69 -10.63 20.70
CA LEU A 56 -8.88 -10.41 19.89
C LEU A 56 -9.77 -9.40 20.60
N ALA A 57 -10.13 -8.34 19.88
CA ALA A 57 -10.99 -7.29 20.39
C ALA A 57 -12.14 -7.03 19.41
N ARG A 58 -13.28 -6.61 19.95
CA ARG A 58 -14.43 -6.17 19.18
C ARG A 58 -14.83 -4.77 19.65
N PRO A 59 -15.04 -3.79 18.74
CA PRO A 59 -15.59 -2.50 19.12
C PRO A 59 -16.95 -2.68 19.82
N ILE A 60 -17.17 -1.93 20.91
CA ILE A 60 -18.44 -2.01 21.66
C ILE A 60 -19.57 -1.42 20.83
N THR A 61 -19.30 -0.35 20.08
CA THR A 61 -20.29 0.34 19.26
C THR A 61 -19.97 0.26 17.77
N ARG A 62 -21.02 0.27 16.94
CA ARG A 62 -20.89 0.42 15.48
C ARG A 62 -20.26 1.76 15.07
N ALA A 63 -20.33 2.79 15.92
CA ALA A 63 -19.68 4.07 15.66
C ALA A 63 -18.16 3.94 15.76
N GLN A 64 -17.64 3.29 16.80
CA GLN A 64 -16.21 3.00 16.96
C GLN A 64 -15.68 2.10 15.85
N GLU A 65 -16.43 1.06 15.48
CA GLU A 65 -16.07 0.20 14.35
C GLU A 65 -15.93 0.99 13.04
N ARG A 66 -16.91 1.87 12.75
CA ARG A 66 -16.87 2.71 11.54
C ARG A 66 -15.76 3.76 11.57
N GLU A 67 -15.46 4.35 12.71
CA GLU A 67 -14.33 5.28 12.87
C GLU A 67 -13.00 4.59 12.60
N LEU A 68 -12.79 3.40 13.19
CA LEU A 68 -11.57 2.63 12.98
C LEU A 68 -11.44 2.21 11.50
N ALA A 69 -12.51 1.66 10.92
CA ALA A 69 -12.51 1.29 9.50
C ALA A 69 -12.25 2.50 8.59
N ARG A 70 -12.88 3.66 8.88
CA ARG A 70 -12.69 4.90 8.12
C ARG A 70 -11.25 5.38 8.16
N SER A 71 -10.64 5.50 9.34
CA SER A 71 -9.25 5.97 9.47
C SER A 71 -8.25 5.07 8.72
N MET A 72 -8.44 3.74 8.78
CA MET A 72 -7.64 2.79 8.02
C MET A 72 -7.86 2.94 6.52
N ASN A 73 -9.12 3.14 6.10
CA ASN A 73 -9.49 3.30 4.70
C ASN A 73 -8.96 4.61 4.11
N GLU A 74 -9.03 5.72 4.83
CA GLU A 74 -8.49 7.04 4.46
C GLU A 74 -6.96 6.98 4.27
N ALA A 75 -6.25 6.28 5.16
CA ALA A 75 -4.80 6.08 4.99
C ALA A 75 -4.46 5.30 3.71
N ARG A 76 -5.30 4.34 3.29
CA ARG A 76 -5.11 3.63 2.02
C ARG A 76 -5.49 4.51 0.83
N ALA A 77 -6.59 5.27 0.94
CA ALA A 77 -7.05 6.19 -0.09
C ALA A 77 -5.96 7.20 -0.47
N ALA A 78 -5.33 7.86 0.52
CA ALA A 78 -4.26 8.82 0.29
C ALA A 78 -3.04 8.22 -0.46
N GLU A 79 -2.69 6.96 -0.19
CA GLU A 79 -1.60 6.29 -0.92
C GLU A 79 -1.99 5.95 -2.36
N TYR A 80 -3.26 5.59 -2.60
CA TYR A 80 -3.77 5.41 -3.95
C TYR A 80 -3.84 6.72 -4.72
N ASP A 81 -4.26 7.82 -4.09
CA ASP A 81 -4.27 9.15 -4.69
C ASP A 81 -2.86 9.57 -5.12
N ALA A 82 -1.87 9.41 -4.23
CA ALA A 82 -0.47 9.69 -4.57
C ALA A 82 0.07 8.80 -5.72
N LEU A 83 -0.44 7.57 -5.86
CA LEU A 83 -0.10 6.68 -6.98
C LEU A 83 -0.78 7.14 -8.28
N ILE A 84 -2.05 7.56 -8.21
CA ILE A 84 -2.81 8.12 -9.34
C ILE A 84 -2.10 9.37 -9.86
N ASP A 85 -1.70 10.28 -8.98
CA ASP A 85 -0.98 11.51 -9.36
C ASP A 85 0.33 11.19 -10.07
N GLN A 86 1.11 10.22 -9.56
CA GLN A 86 2.33 9.77 -10.21
C GLN A 86 2.09 9.10 -11.56
N ALA A 87 1.00 8.35 -11.71
CA ALA A 87 0.64 7.70 -12.97
C ALA A 87 0.23 8.74 -14.03
N THR A 88 -0.58 9.72 -13.64
CA THR A 88 -1.01 10.83 -14.51
C THR A 88 0.16 11.72 -14.90
N GLY A 89 1.01 12.08 -13.94
CA GLY A 89 2.21 12.89 -14.20
C GLY A 89 3.22 12.20 -15.12
N ALA A 90 3.25 10.85 -15.14
CA ALA A 90 4.12 10.11 -16.03
C ALA A 90 3.66 10.12 -17.50
N LEU A 91 2.43 10.55 -17.82
CA LEU A 91 1.94 10.57 -19.20
C LEU A 91 2.77 11.49 -20.12
N THR A 92 3.40 12.53 -19.56
CA THR A 92 4.27 13.47 -20.29
C THR A 92 5.72 12.99 -20.42
N ALA A 93 6.09 11.87 -19.78
CA ALA A 93 7.44 11.33 -19.85
C ALA A 93 7.71 10.61 -21.19
N THR A 94 9.00 10.46 -21.52
CA THR A 94 9.45 9.66 -22.66
C THR A 94 9.03 8.19 -22.51
N GLY A 95 8.93 7.43 -23.60
CA GLY A 95 8.47 6.04 -23.56
C GLY A 95 9.28 5.15 -22.61
N VAL A 96 10.62 5.27 -22.64
CA VAL A 96 11.52 4.51 -21.74
C VAL A 96 11.27 4.85 -20.27
N GLU A 97 11.15 6.14 -19.94
CA GLU A 97 10.90 6.58 -18.57
C GLU A 97 9.50 6.19 -18.10
N ARG A 98 8.49 6.29 -18.98
CA ARG A 98 7.13 5.78 -18.73
C ARG A 98 7.12 4.31 -18.36
N ALA A 99 7.82 3.47 -19.13
CA ALA A 99 7.90 2.04 -18.87
C ALA A 99 8.57 1.73 -17.52
N ARG A 100 9.60 2.50 -17.14
CA ARG A 100 10.26 2.40 -15.84
C ARG A 100 9.32 2.79 -14.69
N ILE A 101 8.62 3.93 -14.81
CA ILE A 101 7.67 4.41 -13.81
C ILE A 101 6.52 3.43 -13.66
N LEU A 102 5.93 2.94 -14.76
CA LEU A 102 4.83 1.97 -14.73
C LEU A 102 5.20 0.69 -13.96
N ARG A 103 6.39 0.13 -14.19
CA ARG A 103 6.86 -1.04 -13.43
C ARG A 103 6.95 -0.76 -11.93
N ARG A 104 7.50 0.40 -11.56
CA ARG A 104 7.59 0.85 -10.16
C ARG A 104 6.20 1.02 -9.53
N LEU A 105 5.28 1.69 -10.20
CA LEU A 105 3.94 1.94 -9.68
C LEU A 105 3.09 0.67 -9.58
N ARG A 106 3.26 -0.31 -10.48
CA ARG A 106 2.63 -1.64 -10.33
C ARG A 106 3.12 -2.37 -9.08
N ALA A 107 4.43 -2.32 -8.81
CA ALA A 107 4.99 -2.88 -7.58
C ALA A 107 4.43 -2.16 -6.34
N GLU A 108 4.32 -0.84 -6.38
CA GLU A 108 3.76 -0.06 -5.28
C GLU A 108 2.27 -0.35 -5.06
N ASN A 109 1.46 -0.39 -6.12
CA ASN A 109 0.06 -0.79 -6.05
C ASN A 109 -0.13 -2.15 -5.36
N ASN A 110 0.72 -3.13 -5.70
CA ASN A 110 0.69 -4.44 -5.05
C ASN A 110 1.03 -4.38 -3.55
N ARG A 111 1.93 -3.47 -3.13
CA ARG A 111 2.22 -3.24 -1.72
C ARG A 111 1.06 -2.60 -0.99
N ILE A 112 0.43 -1.56 -1.57
CA ILE A 112 -0.76 -0.91 -1.01
C ILE A 112 -1.89 -1.93 -0.85
N ARG A 113 -2.17 -2.73 -1.89
CA ARG A 113 -3.22 -3.76 -1.89
C ARG A 113 -3.05 -4.83 -0.80
N ARG A 114 -1.81 -5.14 -0.39
CA ARG A 114 -1.54 -6.15 0.64
C ARG A 114 -1.95 -5.72 2.05
N ARG A 115 -2.11 -4.41 2.25
CA ARG A 115 -2.52 -3.76 3.52
C ARG A 115 -3.85 -2.98 3.36
N ASP A 116 -4.50 -3.14 2.21
CA ASP A 116 -5.83 -2.62 1.92
C ASP A 116 -6.90 -3.59 2.43
N PHE A 117 -7.41 -3.33 3.62
CA PHE A 117 -8.42 -4.17 4.26
C PHE A 117 -9.85 -3.77 3.91
N PHE A 118 -10.09 -2.49 3.63
CA PHE A 118 -11.44 -1.91 3.50
C PHE A 118 -11.83 -1.50 2.07
N ARG A 119 -10.88 -1.60 1.12
CA ARG A 119 -11.09 -1.45 -0.33
C ARG A 119 -11.68 -0.07 -0.70
N PRO A 120 -10.94 1.03 -0.52
CA PRO A 120 -11.41 2.36 -0.90
C PRO A 120 -11.67 2.45 -2.40
N ALA A 121 -12.55 3.37 -2.83
CA ALA A 121 -12.87 3.58 -4.25
C ALA A 121 -11.62 3.92 -5.08
N GLN A 122 -10.66 4.62 -4.49
CA GLN A 122 -9.36 4.99 -5.06
C GLN A 122 -8.56 3.80 -5.57
N ARG A 123 -8.78 2.59 -5.03
CA ARG A 123 -8.14 1.37 -5.54
C ARG A 123 -8.49 1.12 -7.01
N GLU A 124 -9.75 1.32 -7.36
CA GLU A 124 -10.23 1.10 -8.72
C GLU A 124 -9.78 2.24 -9.64
N GLN A 125 -9.79 3.48 -9.15
CA GLN A 125 -9.23 4.64 -9.86
C GLN A 125 -7.73 4.46 -10.15
N ALA A 126 -6.94 3.97 -9.17
CA ALA A 126 -5.54 3.63 -9.34
C ALA A 126 -5.32 2.53 -10.39
N ARG A 127 -6.18 1.50 -10.41
CA ARG A 127 -6.15 0.46 -11.44
C ARG A 127 -6.35 1.07 -12.84
N GLN A 128 -7.31 1.97 -12.98
CA GLN A 128 -7.61 2.66 -14.23
C GLN A 128 -6.46 3.57 -14.67
N ALA A 129 -5.90 4.38 -13.77
CA ALA A 129 -4.75 5.24 -14.07
C ALA A 129 -3.53 4.44 -14.56
N LEU A 130 -3.24 3.30 -13.92
CA LEU A 130 -2.17 2.39 -14.38
C LEU A 130 -2.46 1.75 -15.74
N ALA A 131 -3.73 1.46 -16.04
CA ALA A 131 -4.14 0.92 -17.33
C ALA A 131 -3.98 1.96 -18.46
N VAL A 132 -4.39 3.21 -18.20
CA VAL A 132 -4.16 4.33 -19.12
C VAL A 132 -2.67 4.54 -19.36
N LEU A 133 -1.86 4.60 -18.31
CA LEU A 133 -0.41 4.73 -18.45
C LEU A 133 0.19 3.60 -19.31
N ALA A 134 -0.29 2.37 -19.14
CA ALA A 134 0.18 1.22 -19.91
C ALA A 134 -0.23 1.27 -21.39
N SER A 135 -1.44 1.72 -21.71
CA SER A 135 -1.90 1.76 -23.11
C SER A 135 -1.09 2.74 -23.96
N THR A 136 -0.60 3.82 -23.36
CA THR A 136 0.26 4.80 -24.07
C THR A 136 1.61 4.23 -24.54
N LEU A 137 2.07 3.11 -23.96
CA LEU A 137 3.31 2.43 -24.37
C LEU A 137 3.07 1.46 -25.53
N VAL A 138 1.90 0.82 -25.58
CA VAL A 138 1.51 -0.07 -26.68
C VAL A 138 1.31 0.74 -27.97
N GLY A 139 0.73 1.94 -27.85
CA GLY A 139 0.56 2.85 -28.99
C GLY A 139 1.88 3.41 -29.54
N SER A 140 2.88 3.69 -28.69
CA SER A 140 4.19 4.18 -29.14
C SER A 140 5.01 3.10 -29.85
N ASP A 141 5.02 1.87 -29.32
CA ASP A 141 5.74 0.75 -29.97
C ASP A 141 5.18 0.45 -31.37
N SER A 142 3.86 0.58 -31.54
CA SER A 142 3.20 0.37 -32.83
C SER A 142 3.52 1.48 -33.85
N ALA A 143 3.63 2.74 -33.40
CA ALA A 143 4.00 3.87 -34.26
C ALA A 143 5.49 3.83 -34.68
N ASP A 144 6.38 3.47 -33.75
CA ASP A 144 7.82 3.34 -34.01
C ASP A 144 8.12 2.18 -34.97
N GLN A 145 7.35 1.08 -34.90
CA GLN A 145 7.48 -0.05 -35.82
C GLN A 145 6.97 0.32 -37.23
N ASN A 146 5.82 1.01 -37.34
CA ASN A 146 5.24 1.43 -38.61
C ASN A 146 6.15 2.42 -39.38
N TRP A 147 6.78 3.36 -38.69
CA TRP A 147 7.77 4.27 -39.31
C TRP A 147 8.96 3.52 -39.93
N LYS A 148 9.48 2.48 -39.27
CA LYS A 148 10.60 1.68 -39.78
C LYS A 148 10.25 0.89 -41.03
N ASP A 149 8.99 0.50 -41.19
CA ASP A 149 8.51 -0.25 -42.36
C ASP A 149 8.27 0.64 -43.58
N VAL A 150 7.94 1.93 -43.38
CA VAL A 150 7.73 2.92 -44.46
C VAL A 150 9.03 3.45 -45.06
N VAL A 151 10.13 3.45 -44.30
CA VAL A 151 11.43 4.01 -44.71
C VAL A 151 12.36 2.95 -45.34
N ARG A 152 11.84 1.75 -45.61
CA ARG A 152 12.59 0.63 -46.20
C ARG A 152 12.19 0.39 -47.65
#